data_AF-A0A1Q6WLP3-F1
#
_entry.id   AF-A0A1Q6WLP3-F1
#
_cell.length_a   1.000
_cell.length_b   1.000
_cell.length_c   1.000
_cell.angle_alpha   90.00
_cell.angle_beta   90.00
_cell.angle_gamma   90.00
#
_symmetry.space_group_name_H-M   'P 1'
#
loop_
_entity.id
_entity.type
_entity.pdbx_description
1 polymer ?
#
loop_
_entity_poly.entity_id
_entity_poly.type
_entity_poly.pdbx_seq_one_letter_code
_entity_poly.pdbx_strand_id
1 'polypeptide(L)'
;MNTGTHLNNLMLRPLSAAADSRFLNRRDALGALGLVWAMVLTRAGQSGSHPLPDASVAVFFLLGFFNRSALWLPIALGFAAAVDAWVVTGDITAYCTTPASLFLIPTYATVWLAGRFARKRRPTAVLTTAGIAAGAAFLISSGSFYFLSGQFPDLPLAEYSRQVLIRYLPPYVAHCLLYVAAAVVVSHAARWLRPAAVTRRREPAAHA
;
A
#
# COMPACT_ATOMS: atom_id res chain seq x y z
N MET A 1 -3.17 53.15 -3.67
CA MET A 1 -2.78 51.97 -4.46
C MET A 1 -1.81 51.14 -3.63
N ASN A 2 -2.27 50.02 -3.08
CA ASN A 2 -1.42 49.09 -2.31
C ASN A 2 -1.71 47.66 -2.76
N THR A 3 -1.22 47.31 -3.95
CA THR A 3 -1.41 46.02 -4.63
C THR A 3 -0.16 45.13 -4.47
N GLY A 4 0.47 45.14 -3.29
CA GLY A 4 1.74 44.44 -3.05
C GLY A 4 1.68 43.25 -2.08
N THR A 5 0.61 43.08 -1.30
CA THR A 5 0.60 42.16 -0.14
C THR A 5 -0.13 40.83 -0.35
N HIS A 6 -0.83 40.65 -1.48
CA HIS A 6 -1.62 39.42 -1.73
C HIS A 6 -0.91 38.35 -2.57
N LEU A 7 0.21 38.66 -3.25
CA LEU A 7 0.87 37.72 -4.16
C LEU A 7 2.00 36.89 -3.51
N ASN A 8 2.56 37.35 -2.39
CA ASN A 8 3.64 36.61 -1.70
C ASN A 8 3.15 35.37 -0.93
N ASN A 9 1.86 35.30 -0.59
CA ASN A 9 1.29 34.16 0.12
C ASN A 9 0.90 32.99 -0.82
N LEU A 10 0.96 33.16 -2.14
CA LEU A 10 0.63 32.10 -3.11
C LEU A 10 1.83 31.39 -3.73
N MET A 11 3.04 31.96 -3.64
CA MET A 11 4.27 31.35 -4.20
C MET A 11 5.25 30.82 -3.15
N LEU A 12 4.99 31.04 -1.87
CA LEU A 12 5.78 30.50 -0.76
C LEU A 12 4.92 29.59 0.11
N ARG A 13 4.30 28.59 -0.52
CA ARG A 13 4.06 27.31 0.14
C ARG A 13 5.25 26.43 -0.24
N PRO A 14 6.47 26.68 0.31
CA PRO A 14 7.57 25.77 0.08
C PRO A 14 7.13 24.39 0.55
N LEU A 15 7.79 23.39 0.02
CA LEU A 15 7.62 21.95 0.24
C LEU A 15 7.71 21.48 1.71
N SER A 16 7.35 22.30 2.71
CA SER A 16 7.27 21.95 4.13
C SER A 16 6.10 21.02 4.47
N ALA A 17 5.22 20.71 3.50
CA ALA A 17 4.27 19.60 3.64
C ALA A 17 4.98 18.22 3.66
N ALA A 18 6.26 18.14 3.31
CA ALA A 18 7.01 16.89 3.21
C ALA A 18 7.76 16.48 4.48
N ALA A 19 7.76 17.27 5.55
CA ALA A 19 8.48 16.92 6.78
C ALA A 19 7.76 17.39 8.05
N ASP A 20 6.45 17.14 8.15
CA ASP A 20 5.75 17.30 9.42
C ASP A 20 6.09 16.09 10.33
N SER A 21 7.16 16.24 11.10
CA SER A 21 7.73 15.23 12.01
C SER A 21 6.83 14.86 13.20
N ARG A 22 5.61 15.41 13.26
CA ARG A 22 4.61 15.17 14.33
C ARG A 22 3.77 13.90 14.12
N PHE A 23 3.96 13.15 13.03
CA PHE A 23 3.04 12.07 12.59
C PHE A 23 3.56 10.63 12.64
N LEU A 24 4.80 10.38 13.09
CA LEU A 24 5.36 9.04 13.27
C LEU A 24 5.15 8.57 14.72
N ASN A 25 3.91 8.23 15.06
CA ASN A 25 3.65 7.54 16.32
C ASN A 25 4.41 6.21 16.30
N ARG A 26 5.16 5.88 17.38
CA ARG A 26 6.00 4.67 17.47
C ARG A 26 5.21 3.41 17.10
N ARG A 27 3.93 3.34 17.48
CA ARG A 27 3.03 2.22 17.16
C ARG A 27 2.70 2.13 15.66
N ASP A 28 2.42 3.27 15.02
CA ASP A 28 2.11 3.33 13.59
C ASP A 28 3.35 2.99 12.76
N ALA A 29 4.54 3.41 13.23
CA ALA A 29 5.81 3.08 12.61
C ALA A 29 6.15 1.59 12.72
N LEU A 30 5.94 0.96 13.89
CA LEU A 30 6.14 -0.49 14.05
C LEU A 30 5.17 -1.29 13.18
N GLY A 31 3.90 -0.88 13.09
CA GLY A 31 2.92 -1.51 12.22
C GLY A 31 3.31 -1.41 10.74
N ALA A 32 3.70 -0.21 10.27
CA ALA A 32 4.16 -0.04 8.90
C ALA A 32 5.44 -0.83 8.61
N LEU A 33 6.39 -0.84 9.54
CA LEU A 33 7.63 -1.60 9.39
C LEU A 33 7.34 -3.10 9.29
N GLY A 34 6.43 -3.62 10.12
CA GLY A 34 5.97 -5.01 10.03
C GLY A 34 5.31 -5.33 8.69
N LEU A 35 4.48 -4.42 8.16
CA LEU A 35 3.87 -4.58 6.84
C LEU A 35 4.91 -4.56 5.70
N VAL A 36 5.87 -3.63 5.75
CA VAL A 36 6.96 -3.56 4.77
C VAL A 36 7.82 -4.82 4.83
N TRP A 37 8.14 -5.35 6.02
CA TRP A 37 8.86 -6.61 6.15
C TRP A 37 8.07 -7.80 5.61
N ALA A 38 6.77 -7.88 5.91
CA ALA A 38 5.91 -8.92 5.36
C ALA A 38 5.92 -8.89 3.82
N MET A 39 5.84 -7.70 3.22
CA MET A 39 5.98 -7.53 1.77
C MET A 39 7.33 -8.04 1.26
N VAL A 40 8.44 -7.64 1.88
CA VAL A 40 9.79 -8.07 1.48
C VAL A 40 9.90 -9.59 1.50
N LEU A 41 9.41 -10.24 2.56
CA LEU A 41 9.47 -11.69 2.72
C LEU A 41 8.65 -12.44 1.67
N THR A 42 7.42 -11.99 1.38
CA THR A 42 6.58 -12.64 0.35
C THR A 42 7.09 -12.38 -1.05
N ARG A 43 7.67 -11.20 -1.30
CA ARG A 43 8.15 -10.78 -2.61
C ARG A 43 9.48 -11.44 -2.98
N ALA A 44 10.39 -11.58 -2.02
CA ALA A 44 11.59 -12.41 -2.17
C ALA A 44 11.26 -13.91 -2.26
N GLY A 45 10.11 -14.34 -1.71
CA GLY A 45 9.59 -15.71 -1.85
C GLY A 45 9.25 -16.09 -3.30
N GLN A 46 8.87 -15.11 -4.12
CA GLN A 46 8.42 -15.30 -5.50
C GLN A 46 9.52 -15.84 -6.43
N SER A 47 10.80 -15.72 -6.06
CA SER A 47 11.93 -16.32 -6.79
C SER A 47 12.13 -17.82 -6.53
N GLY A 48 11.21 -18.47 -5.80
CA GLY A 48 11.18 -19.94 -5.67
C GLY A 48 11.51 -20.48 -4.28
N SER A 49 11.68 -19.62 -3.27
CA SER A 49 12.03 -20.06 -1.91
C SER A 49 10.82 -20.48 -1.07
N HIS A 50 9.61 -19.94 -1.30
CA HIS A 50 8.38 -20.35 -0.60
C HIS A 50 7.11 -20.10 -1.43
N PRO A 51 6.02 -20.88 -1.23
CA PRO A 51 4.78 -20.79 -2.03
C PRO A 51 3.85 -19.63 -1.62
N LEU A 52 4.32 -18.65 -0.84
CA LEU A 52 3.42 -17.60 -0.35
C LEU A 52 3.05 -16.61 -1.47
N PRO A 53 1.76 -16.25 -1.59
CA PRO A 53 1.34 -15.26 -2.56
C PRO A 53 1.85 -13.87 -2.19
N ASP A 54 2.15 -13.04 -3.20
CA ASP A 54 2.64 -11.68 -3.02
C ASP A 54 1.66 -10.82 -2.20
N ALA A 55 2.16 -10.24 -1.11
CA ALA A 55 1.39 -9.39 -0.21
C ALA A 55 1.45 -7.89 -0.57
N SER A 56 2.23 -7.47 -1.57
CA SER A 56 2.47 -6.05 -1.88
C SER A 56 1.20 -5.22 -1.98
N VAL A 57 0.21 -5.67 -2.76
CA VAL A 57 -1.06 -4.94 -2.95
C VAL A 57 -1.78 -4.69 -1.62
N ALA A 58 -1.89 -5.73 -0.79
CA ALA A 58 -2.50 -5.61 0.53
C ALA A 58 -1.70 -4.69 1.44
N VAL A 59 -0.37 -4.77 1.41
CA VAL A 59 0.52 -3.92 2.21
C VAL A 59 0.34 -2.45 1.86
N PHE A 60 0.31 -2.08 0.57
CA PHE A 60 0.06 -0.69 0.17
C PHE A 60 -1.34 -0.20 0.59
N PHE A 61 -2.37 -1.06 0.48
CA PHE A 61 -3.70 -0.74 0.98
C PHE A 61 -3.69 -0.48 2.50
N LEU A 62 -3.07 -1.38 3.26
CA LEU A 62 -3.01 -1.33 4.73
C LEU A 62 -2.16 -0.17 5.23
N LEU A 63 -1.09 0.19 4.54
CA LEU A 63 -0.32 1.41 4.81
C LEU A 63 -1.20 2.65 4.64
N GLY A 64 -2.01 2.72 3.58
CA GLY A 64 -3.01 3.78 3.43
C GLY A 64 -4.06 3.78 4.55
N PHE A 65 -4.49 2.59 4.96
CA PHE A 65 -5.55 2.39 5.95
C PHE A 65 -5.13 2.63 7.40
N PHE A 66 -3.91 2.25 7.81
CA PHE A 66 -3.41 2.36 9.19
C PHE A 66 -2.50 3.57 9.41
N ASN A 67 -1.64 3.96 8.45
CA ASN A 67 -0.65 5.03 8.67
C ASN A 67 -1.13 6.44 8.31
N ARG A 68 -1.02 7.38 9.25
CA ARG A 68 -1.43 8.78 9.05
C ARG A 68 -0.43 9.58 8.20
N SER A 69 0.86 9.30 8.27
CA SER A 69 1.85 9.99 7.44
C SER A 69 1.80 9.50 5.99
N ALA A 70 1.84 10.45 5.05
CA ALA A 70 1.94 10.14 3.62
C ALA A 70 3.34 9.66 3.20
N LEU A 71 4.35 9.85 4.07
CA LEU A 71 5.74 9.43 3.81
C LEU A 71 5.90 7.92 3.68
N TRP A 72 4.98 7.13 4.22
CA TRP A 72 5.05 5.68 4.11
C TRP A 72 4.84 5.16 2.68
N LEU A 73 4.20 5.93 1.80
CA LEU A 73 4.03 5.55 0.39
C LEU A 73 5.38 5.53 -0.34
N PRO A 74 6.15 6.64 -0.42
CA PRO A 74 7.45 6.62 -1.10
C PRO A 74 8.47 5.70 -0.41
N ILE A 75 8.41 5.53 0.92
CA ILE A 75 9.27 4.58 1.64
C ILE A 75 8.97 3.14 1.19
N ALA A 76 7.71 2.70 1.21
CA ALA A 76 7.34 1.35 0.79
C ALA A 76 7.64 1.11 -0.69
N LEU A 77 7.46 2.14 -1.54
CA LEU A 77 7.81 2.08 -2.96
C LEU A 77 9.32 1.90 -3.16
N GLY A 78 10.14 2.64 -2.41
CA GLY A 78 11.61 2.49 -2.42
C GLY A 78 12.06 1.10 -1.98
N PHE A 79 11.44 0.54 -0.94
CA PHE A 79 11.71 -0.83 -0.50
C PHE A 79 11.30 -1.87 -1.54
N ALA A 80 10.11 -1.72 -2.16
CA ALA A 80 9.68 -2.62 -3.23
C ALA A 80 10.67 -2.61 -4.42
N ALA A 81 11.08 -1.41 -4.85
CA ALA A 81 12.06 -1.26 -5.92
C ALA A 81 13.44 -1.84 -5.55
N ALA A 82 13.88 -1.70 -4.29
CA ALA A 82 15.12 -2.29 -3.81
C ALA A 82 15.08 -3.81 -3.80
N VAL A 83 13.97 -4.42 -3.38
CA VAL A 83 13.77 -5.87 -3.44
C VAL A 83 13.77 -6.35 -4.89
N ASP A 84 13.04 -5.66 -5.78
CA ASP A 84 12.99 -6.00 -7.19
C ASP A 84 14.39 -5.93 -7.83
N ALA A 85 15.18 -4.89 -7.53
CA ALA A 85 16.56 -4.78 -7.98
C ALA A 85 17.47 -5.90 -7.44
N TRP A 86 17.31 -6.28 -6.18
CA TRP A 86 18.08 -7.37 -5.58
C TRP A 86 17.73 -8.73 -6.20
N VAL A 87 16.46 -9.01 -6.43
CA VAL A 87 16.02 -10.24 -7.12
C VAL A 87 16.57 -10.28 -8.56
N VAL A 88 16.52 -9.16 -9.29
CA VAL A 88 17.05 -9.07 -10.67
C VAL A 88 18.55 -9.32 -10.74
N THR A 89 19.33 -8.97 -9.71
CA THR A 89 20.76 -9.33 -9.68
C THR A 89 21.02 -10.84 -9.57
N GLY A 90 20.02 -11.62 -9.13
CA GLY A 90 20.08 -13.09 -9.06
C GLY A 90 19.54 -13.79 -10.32
N ASP A 91 18.56 -13.20 -11.01
CA ASP A 91 17.96 -13.73 -12.24
C ASP A 91 17.93 -12.66 -13.35
N ILE A 92 18.84 -12.79 -14.32
CA ILE A 92 19.11 -11.81 -15.40
C ILE A 92 18.05 -11.88 -16.52
N THR A 93 16.82 -12.31 -16.24
CA THR A 93 15.81 -12.45 -17.28
C THR A 93 15.18 -11.10 -17.64
N ALA A 94 15.08 -10.80 -18.93
CA ALA A 94 14.57 -9.54 -19.50
C ALA A 94 13.10 -9.20 -19.15
N TYR A 95 12.43 -10.05 -18.37
CA TYR A 95 11.02 -9.88 -17.98
C TYR A 95 10.84 -8.82 -16.88
N CYS A 96 11.83 -8.62 -16.01
CA CYS A 96 11.74 -7.73 -14.84
C CYS A 96 12.11 -6.27 -15.13
N THR A 97 12.79 -6.00 -16.25
CA THR A 97 13.27 -4.67 -16.66
C THR A 97 12.56 -4.17 -17.91
N THR A 98 11.22 -4.16 -17.87
CA THR A 98 10.41 -3.54 -18.93
C THR A 98 10.02 -2.11 -18.54
N PRO A 99 9.76 -1.20 -19.50
CA PRO A 99 9.22 0.14 -19.21
C PRO A 99 7.91 0.09 -18.40
N ALA A 100 7.18 -1.02 -18.48
CA ALA A 100 5.98 -1.27 -17.69
C ALA A 100 6.23 -1.26 -16.17
N SER A 101 7.46 -1.54 -15.71
CA SER A 101 7.80 -1.51 -14.28
C SER A 101 7.61 -0.12 -13.65
N LEU A 102 7.67 0.97 -14.44
CA LEU A 102 7.34 2.32 -13.96
C LEU A 102 5.86 2.48 -13.58
N PHE A 103 4.97 1.69 -14.19
CA PHE A 103 3.54 1.71 -13.87
C PHE A 103 3.19 1.02 -12.55
N LEU A 104 4.16 0.40 -11.86
CA LEU A 104 3.97 -0.04 -10.48
C LEU A 104 3.69 1.14 -9.55
N ILE A 105 4.26 2.32 -9.84
CA ILE A 105 4.03 3.54 -9.06
C ILE A 105 2.54 3.93 -9.02
N PRO A 106 1.85 4.17 -10.17
CA PRO A 106 0.42 4.48 -10.16
C PRO A 106 -0.45 3.30 -9.68
N THR A 107 0.01 2.06 -9.88
CA THR A 107 -0.68 0.86 -9.36
C THR A 107 -0.75 0.90 -7.83
N TYR A 108 0.40 1.04 -7.15
CA TYR A 108 0.45 1.08 -5.69
C TYR A 108 -0.13 2.36 -5.11
N ALA A 109 0.01 3.50 -5.80
CA ALA A 109 -0.60 4.76 -5.38
C ALA A 109 -2.13 4.67 -5.35
N THR A 110 -2.75 4.04 -6.35
CA THR A 110 -4.20 3.83 -6.42
C THR A 110 -4.70 3.04 -5.21
N VAL A 111 -4.03 1.93 -4.89
CA VAL A 111 -4.42 1.04 -3.79
C VAL A 111 -4.21 1.72 -2.44
N TRP A 112 -3.11 2.44 -2.28
CA TRP A 112 -2.84 3.22 -1.08
C TRP A 112 -3.88 4.31 -0.84
N LEU A 113 -4.28 5.02 -1.91
CA LEU A 113 -5.31 6.06 -1.83
C LEU A 113 -6.67 5.45 -1.45
N ALA A 114 -7.00 4.28 -2.00
CA ALA A 114 -8.19 3.53 -1.61
C ALA A 114 -8.17 3.14 -0.13
N GLY A 115 -7.01 2.72 0.40
CA GLY A 115 -6.83 2.47 1.83
C GLY A 115 -7.08 3.72 2.69
N ARG A 116 -6.57 4.88 2.27
CA ARG A 116 -6.85 6.16 2.96
C ARG A 116 -8.32 6.53 2.91
N PHE A 117 -8.98 6.27 1.78
CA PHE A 117 -10.40 6.51 1.60
C PHE A 117 -11.22 5.59 2.52
N ALA A 118 -10.88 4.29 2.57
CA ALA A 118 -11.52 3.29 3.42
C ALA A 118 -11.44 3.64 4.92
N ARG A 119 -10.34 4.26 5.37
CA ARG A 119 -10.19 4.74 6.75
C ARG A 119 -11.31 5.67 7.21
N LYS A 120 -11.85 6.49 6.30
CA LYS A 120 -12.92 7.46 6.60
C LYS A 120 -14.32 6.87 6.48
N ARG A 121 -14.45 5.57 6.17
CA ARG A 121 -15.71 4.88 5.91
C ARG A 121 -16.01 3.88 7.03
N ARG A 122 -17.17 3.23 6.92
CA ARG A 122 -17.58 2.18 7.86
C ARG A 122 -16.61 1.00 7.79
N PRO A 123 -16.36 0.28 8.91
CA PRO A 123 -15.48 -0.89 8.92
C PRO A 123 -15.88 -1.97 7.90
N THR A 124 -17.18 -2.11 7.65
CA THR A 124 -17.73 -3.06 6.67
C THR A 124 -17.32 -2.73 5.22
N ALA A 125 -16.93 -1.50 4.93
CA ALA A 125 -16.52 -1.08 3.59
C ALA A 125 -15.04 -1.40 3.29
N VAL A 126 -14.25 -1.85 4.27
CA VAL A 126 -12.80 -2.06 4.11
C VAL A 126 -12.50 -3.16 3.09
N LEU A 127 -13.16 -4.31 3.19
CA LEU A 127 -12.93 -5.42 2.27
C LEU A 127 -13.45 -5.11 0.86
N THR A 128 -14.60 -4.42 0.74
CA THR A 128 -15.14 -4.04 -0.57
C THR A 128 -14.25 -3.01 -1.27
N THR A 129 -13.76 -2.00 -0.55
CA THR A 129 -12.79 -1.04 -1.10
C THR A 129 -11.46 -1.70 -1.44
N ALA A 130 -10.96 -2.64 -0.63
CA ALA A 130 -9.75 -3.40 -0.94
C ALA A 130 -9.92 -4.23 -2.22
N GLY A 131 -11.06 -4.91 -2.40
CA GLY A 131 -11.35 -5.71 -3.58
C GLY A 131 -11.43 -4.88 -4.86
N ILE A 132 -12.15 -3.74 -4.82
CA ILE A 132 -12.23 -2.81 -5.96
C ILE A 132 -10.85 -2.24 -6.29
N ALA A 133 -10.09 -1.83 -5.28
CA ALA A 133 -8.75 -1.28 -5.46
C ALA A 133 -7.79 -2.31 -6.05
N ALA A 134 -7.86 -3.57 -5.60
CA ALA A 134 -7.06 -4.67 -6.17
C ALA A 134 -7.44 -4.92 -7.63
N GLY A 135 -8.73 -4.90 -7.98
CA GLY A 135 -9.17 -5.03 -9.36
C GLY A 135 -8.66 -3.88 -10.24
N ALA A 136 -8.75 -2.63 -9.78
CA ALA A 136 -8.21 -1.48 -10.49
C ALA A 136 -6.68 -1.56 -10.66
N ALA A 137 -5.97 -1.93 -9.60
CA ALA A 137 -4.51 -2.13 -9.63
C ALA A 137 -4.10 -3.20 -10.65
N PHE A 138 -4.83 -4.31 -10.69
CA PHE A 138 -4.61 -5.38 -11.65
C PHE A 138 -4.79 -4.90 -13.09
N LEU A 139 -5.83 -4.12 -13.37
CA LEU A 139 -6.08 -3.57 -14.70
C LEU A 139 -5.00 -2.59 -15.13
N ILE A 140 -4.55 -1.71 -14.22
CA ILE A 140 -3.45 -0.78 -14.49
C ILE A 140 -2.17 -1.57 -14.79
N SER A 141 -1.81 -2.51 -13.93
CA SER A 141 -0.58 -3.29 -14.08
C SER A 141 -0.59 -4.17 -15.33
N SER A 142 -1.68 -4.93 -15.56
CA SER A 142 -1.79 -5.83 -16.71
C SER A 142 -1.92 -5.06 -18.02
N GLY A 143 -2.68 -3.96 -18.03
CA GLY A 143 -2.82 -3.10 -19.20
C GLY A 143 -1.48 -2.47 -19.59
N SER A 144 -0.76 -1.88 -18.63
CA SER A 144 0.56 -1.31 -18.88
C SER A 144 1.56 -2.38 -19.33
N PHE A 145 1.49 -3.58 -18.78
CA PHE A 145 2.33 -4.69 -19.23
C PHE A 145 2.03 -5.06 -20.69
N TYR A 146 0.76 -5.17 -21.09
CA TYR A 146 0.38 -5.47 -22.47
C TYR A 146 0.91 -4.42 -23.47
N PHE A 147 0.74 -3.13 -23.18
CA PHE A 147 1.12 -2.06 -24.10
C PHE A 147 2.62 -1.74 -24.12
N LEU A 148 3.32 -1.86 -22.99
CA LEU A 148 4.69 -1.33 -22.83
C LEU A 148 5.76 -2.42 -22.74
N SER A 149 5.40 -3.70 -22.54
CA SER A 149 6.40 -4.78 -22.46
C SER A 149 6.95 -5.20 -23.81
N GLY A 150 6.21 -4.99 -24.90
CA GLY A 150 6.57 -5.47 -26.25
C GLY A 150 6.50 -6.99 -26.42
N GLN A 151 5.97 -7.72 -25.44
CA GLN A 151 5.95 -9.20 -25.45
C GLN A 151 4.77 -9.82 -26.18
N PHE A 152 3.75 -9.02 -26.53
CA PHE A 152 2.51 -9.49 -27.14
C PHE A 152 2.20 -8.77 -28.47
N PRO A 153 3.13 -8.75 -29.44
CA PRO A 153 2.93 -8.01 -30.69
C PRO A 153 1.74 -8.53 -31.52
N ASP A 154 1.47 -9.84 -31.48
CA ASP A 154 0.45 -10.49 -32.31
C ASP A 154 -0.82 -10.89 -31.56
N LEU A 155 -0.93 -10.57 -30.25
CA LEU A 155 -2.07 -11.00 -29.43
C LEU A 155 -3.10 -9.87 -29.34
N PRO A 156 -4.33 -10.03 -29.85
CA PRO A 156 -5.37 -9.02 -29.73
C PRO A 156 -5.73 -8.70 -28.28
N LEU A 157 -5.99 -7.44 -27.97
CA LEU A 157 -6.32 -6.96 -26.62
C LEU A 157 -7.54 -7.70 -26.02
N ALA A 158 -8.53 -8.04 -26.83
CA ALA A 158 -9.72 -8.78 -26.39
C ALA A 158 -9.37 -10.18 -25.88
N GLU A 159 -8.47 -10.89 -26.57
CA GLU A 159 -8.05 -12.23 -26.18
C GLU A 159 -7.11 -12.18 -24.97
N TYR A 160 -6.16 -11.25 -24.96
CA TYR A 160 -5.30 -11.00 -23.79
C TYR A 160 -6.13 -10.71 -22.54
N SER A 161 -7.05 -9.75 -22.62
CA SER A 161 -7.89 -9.37 -21.47
C SER A 161 -8.75 -10.54 -21.00
N ARG A 162 -9.35 -11.32 -21.90
CA ARG A 162 -10.14 -12.50 -21.52
C ARG A 162 -9.30 -13.54 -20.76
N GLN A 163 -8.13 -13.87 -21.28
CA GLN A 163 -7.23 -14.83 -20.62
C GLN A 163 -6.77 -14.31 -19.26
N VAL A 164 -6.37 -13.04 -19.20
CA VAL A 164 -5.79 -12.44 -18.01
C VAL A 164 -6.84 -12.21 -16.91
N LEU A 165 -8.04 -11.75 -17.27
CA LEU A 165 -9.14 -11.57 -16.32
C LEU A 165 -9.67 -12.89 -15.78
N ILE A 166 -9.72 -13.97 -16.58
CA ILE A 166 -10.23 -15.25 -16.08
C ILE A 166 -9.18 -15.94 -15.21
N ARG A 167 -7.90 -15.88 -15.61
CA ARG A 167 -6.84 -16.67 -14.98
C ARG A 167 -6.19 -15.98 -13.78
N TYR A 168 -5.96 -14.67 -13.85
CA TYR A 168 -5.12 -13.96 -12.88
C TYR A 168 -5.88 -12.96 -12.00
N LEU A 169 -6.98 -12.36 -12.46
CA LEU A 169 -7.73 -11.41 -11.63
C LEU A 169 -8.33 -12.05 -10.36
N PRO A 170 -9.01 -13.23 -10.40
CA PRO A 170 -9.58 -13.83 -9.20
C PRO A 170 -8.55 -14.13 -8.11
N PRO A 171 -7.43 -14.84 -8.38
CA PRO A 171 -6.44 -15.07 -7.34
C PRO A 171 -5.80 -13.75 -6.87
N TYR A 172 -5.52 -12.80 -7.76
CA TYR A 172 -4.93 -11.51 -7.39
C TYR A 172 -5.78 -10.74 -6.35
N VAL A 173 -7.10 -10.66 -6.60
CA VAL A 173 -8.04 -10.02 -5.66
C VAL A 173 -8.18 -10.85 -4.38
N ALA A 174 -8.29 -12.18 -4.50
CA ALA A 174 -8.43 -13.07 -3.34
C ALA A 174 -7.25 -12.97 -2.38
N HIS A 175 -6.00 -12.98 -2.88
CA HIS A 175 -4.81 -12.82 -2.06
C HIS A 175 -4.80 -11.47 -1.32
N CYS A 176 -5.15 -10.38 -2.01
CA CYS A 176 -5.26 -9.07 -1.39
C CYS A 176 -6.28 -9.07 -0.24
N LEU A 177 -7.48 -9.60 -0.50
CA LEU A 177 -8.54 -9.67 0.51
C LEU A 177 -8.15 -10.54 1.71
N LEU A 178 -7.47 -11.66 1.48
CA LEU A 178 -7.02 -12.57 2.53
C LEU A 178 -6.04 -11.86 3.48
N TYR A 179 -5.03 -11.18 2.94
CA TYR A 179 -4.07 -10.43 3.77
C TYR A 179 -4.71 -9.24 4.49
N VAL A 180 -5.61 -8.51 3.83
CA VAL A 180 -6.34 -7.39 4.46
C VAL A 180 -7.23 -7.90 5.59
N ALA A 181 -7.97 -8.99 5.38
CA ALA A 181 -8.81 -9.60 6.40
C ALA A 181 -7.98 -10.07 7.60
N ALA A 182 -6.87 -10.77 7.36
CA ALA A 182 -5.94 -11.20 8.40
C ALA A 182 -5.43 -10.01 9.23
N ALA A 183 -4.98 -8.94 8.58
CA ALA A 183 -4.50 -7.74 9.25
C ALA A 183 -5.60 -7.06 10.10
N VAL A 184 -6.84 -7.02 9.60
CA VAL A 184 -8.00 -6.50 10.37
C VAL A 184 -8.24 -7.36 11.61
N VAL A 185 -8.28 -8.69 11.49
CA VAL A 185 -8.46 -9.62 12.61
C VAL A 185 -7.37 -9.45 13.66
N VAL A 186 -6.10 -9.43 13.24
CA VAL A 186 -4.95 -9.20 14.15
C VAL A 186 -5.08 -7.85 14.85
N SER A 187 -5.49 -6.80 14.12
CA SER A 187 -5.67 -5.48 14.73
C SER A 187 -6.78 -5.45 15.78
N HIS A 188 -7.86 -6.23 15.59
CA HIS A 188 -8.94 -6.36 16.56
C HIS A 188 -8.48 -7.17 17.78
N ALA A 189 -7.86 -8.33 17.57
CA ALA A 189 -7.31 -9.15 18.65
C ALA A 189 -6.32 -8.36 19.52
N ALA A 190 -5.41 -7.59 18.90
CA ALA A 190 -4.46 -6.74 19.60
C ALA A 190 -5.12 -5.60 20.40
N ARG A 191 -6.34 -5.17 20.04
CA ARG A 191 -7.12 -4.21 20.84
C ARG A 191 -7.81 -4.88 22.03
N TRP A 192 -8.28 -6.11 21.86
CA TRP A 192 -8.93 -6.91 22.90
C TRP A 192 -7.96 -7.34 24.01
N LEU A 193 -6.73 -7.70 23.64
CA LEU A 193 -5.69 -8.13 24.59
C LEU A 193 -5.06 -6.97 25.36
N ARG A 194 -5.49 -5.71 25.14
CA ARG A 194 -5.00 -4.58 25.92
C ARG A 194 -5.54 -4.69 27.33
N PRO A 195 -4.68 -4.76 28.37
CA PRO A 195 -5.13 -4.65 29.74
C PRO A 195 -5.97 -3.37 29.85
N ALA A 196 -7.18 -3.48 30.37
CA ALA A 196 -7.96 -2.31 30.74
C ALA A 196 -7.05 -1.49 31.67
N ALA A 197 -6.54 -0.37 31.15
CA ALA A 197 -5.68 0.50 31.94
C ALA A 197 -6.50 0.87 33.18
N VAL A 198 -6.08 0.34 34.33
CA VAL A 198 -6.72 0.59 35.63
C VAL A 198 -6.85 2.10 35.72
N THR A 199 -8.08 2.59 35.57
CA THR A 199 -8.45 3.97 35.84
C THR A 199 -8.16 4.19 37.30
N ARG A 200 -6.93 4.62 37.61
CA ARG A 200 -6.54 5.11 38.92
C ARG A 200 -7.31 6.41 39.12
N ARG A 201 -8.54 6.26 39.61
CA ARG A 201 -9.39 7.35 40.12
C ARG A 201 -8.52 8.05 41.16
N ARG A 202 -7.98 9.22 40.82
CA ARG A 202 -7.46 10.14 41.81
C ARG A 202 -8.67 10.54 42.65
N GLU A 203 -8.80 9.97 43.84
CA GLU A 203 -9.67 10.56 44.85
C GLU A 203 -9.17 11.99 45.11
N PRO A 204 -10.05 12.99 45.07
CA PRO A 204 -9.68 14.33 45.51
C PRO A 204 -9.32 14.22 47.00
N ALA A 205 -8.10 14.63 47.35
CA ALA A 205 -7.70 14.80 48.73
C ALA A 205 -8.66 15.81 49.37
N ALA A 206 -9.55 15.30 50.22
CA ALA A 206 -10.29 16.12 51.16
C ALA A 206 -9.26 16.66 52.17
N HIS A 207 -8.86 17.92 51.99
CA HIS A 207 -8.17 18.65 53.04
C HIS A 207 -9.22 19.35 53.89
N ALA A 208 -9.32 18.87 55.13
CA ALA A 208 -9.91 19.54 56.28
C ALA A 208 -9.07 20.75 56.72
#